data_AF-A0A6B3AT35-F1
#
_entry.id   AF-A0A6B3AT35-F1
#
_cell.length_a   1.000
_cell.length_b   1.000
_cell.length_c   1.000
_cell.angle_alpha   90.00
_cell.angle_beta   90.00
_cell.angle_gamma   90.00
#
_symmetry.space_group_name_H-M   'P 1'
#
loop_
_entity.id
_entity.type
_entity.pdbx_description
1 polymer ?
#
loop_
_entity_poly.entity_id
_entity_poly.type
_entity_poly.pdbx_seq_one_letter_code
_entity_poly.pdbx_strand_id
1 'polypeptide(L)'
;MYEPIRAKSVHSTMAGTSQDVPRRSREEELDIQLAGHLGTLLAVTDELRAVAPSSDLDAAAERLAEQVTRLRGGRKPARASATTQGRDRNAAALHRRAHALSGRALVVAA
;
A
#
# COMPACT_ATOMS: atom_id res chain seq x y z
N MET A 1 34.91 -62.14 8.40
CA MET A 1 34.95 -60.97 7.49
C MET A 1 33.67 -60.20 7.72
N TYR A 2 33.75 -58.91 8.04
CA TYR A 2 32.60 -58.10 8.45
C TYR A 2 31.58 -57.95 7.31
N GLU A 3 30.33 -58.34 7.53
CA GLU A 3 29.22 -57.91 6.69
C GLU A 3 28.72 -56.54 7.18
N PRO A 4 28.60 -55.51 6.32
CA PRO A 4 27.96 -54.27 6.70
C PRO A 4 26.44 -54.43 6.77
N ILE A 5 25.95 -54.50 8.02
CA ILE A 5 24.62 -54.24 8.58
C ILE A 5 23.51 -53.81 7.61
N ARG A 6 22.44 -54.63 7.56
CA ARG A 6 21.07 -54.28 7.13
C ARG A 6 20.47 -53.28 8.14
N ALA A 7 20.28 -52.02 7.77
CA ALA A 7 19.59 -51.03 8.62
C ALA A 7 18.59 -50.15 7.83
N LYS A 8 17.31 -50.44 8.09
CA LYS A 8 16.10 -49.59 8.14
C LYS A 8 15.90 -48.48 7.09
N SER A 9 14.82 -48.64 6.33
CA SER A 9 14.08 -47.53 5.71
C SER A 9 13.62 -46.53 6.78
N VAL A 10 14.16 -45.32 6.70
CA VAL A 10 13.80 -44.11 7.46
C VAL A 10 14.45 -42.99 6.64
N HIS A 11 13.78 -42.20 5.80
CA HIS A 11 12.51 -41.53 5.99
C HIS A 11 11.89 -41.24 4.61
N SER A 12 10.72 -41.79 4.32
CA SER A 12 9.75 -41.12 3.47
C SER A 12 9.13 -40.01 4.32
N THR A 13 9.76 -38.82 4.31
CA THR A 13 9.18 -37.63 4.95
C THR A 13 8.08 -37.08 4.03
N MET A 14 6.93 -37.74 4.05
CA MET A 14 5.64 -37.10 3.78
C MET A 14 5.04 -36.71 5.13
N ALA A 15 5.55 -35.64 5.75
CA ALA A 15 4.95 -35.06 6.95
C ALA A 15 5.52 -33.65 7.15
N GLY A 16 4.84 -32.67 6.59
CA GLY A 16 5.23 -31.27 6.66
C GLY A 16 4.89 -30.61 5.34
N THR A 17 3.60 -30.54 5.06
CA THR A 17 3.03 -29.64 4.06
C THR A 17 3.85 -28.36 3.98
N SER A 18 4.57 -28.16 2.88
CA SER A 18 5.17 -26.88 2.51
C SER A 18 4.09 -25.82 2.18
N GLN A 19 2.98 -25.83 2.92
CA GLN A 19 1.77 -25.05 2.66
C GLN A 19 1.40 -24.10 3.81
N ASP A 20 2.11 -24.09 4.93
CA ASP A 20 1.96 -23.04 5.95
C ASP A 20 2.83 -21.83 5.63
N VAL A 21 2.71 -21.30 4.42
CA VAL A 21 2.96 -19.87 4.27
C VAL A 21 1.65 -19.21 4.65
N PRO A 22 1.56 -18.43 5.74
CA PRO A 22 0.43 -17.54 5.96
C PRO A 22 0.56 -16.40 4.94
N ARG A 23 0.34 -16.71 3.66
CA ARG A 23 0.22 -15.68 2.64
C ARG A 23 -1.12 -15.06 2.89
N ARG A 24 -1.11 -13.74 3.09
CA ARG A 24 -2.33 -12.94 3.06
C ARG A 24 -3.18 -13.35 1.86
N SER A 25 -4.48 -13.22 2.00
CA SER A 25 -5.35 -13.46 0.85
C SER A 25 -4.95 -12.50 -0.28
N ARG A 26 -5.17 -12.91 -1.53
CA ARG A 26 -4.91 -12.03 -2.68
C ARG A 26 -5.67 -10.70 -2.56
N GLU A 27 -6.87 -10.75 -2.00
CA GLU A 27 -7.70 -9.58 -1.70
C GLU A 27 -7.01 -8.66 -0.69
N GLU A 28 -6.49 -9.21 0.42
CA GLU A 28 -5.71 -8.43 1.39
C GLU A 28 -4.45 -7.81 0.77
N GLU A 29 -3.77 -8.51 -0.14
CA GLU A 29 -2.62 -7.96 -0.85
C GLU A 29 -3.01 -6.79 -1.78
N LEU A 30 -4.17 -6.87 -2.45
CA LEU A 30 -4.69 -5.78 -3.26
C LEU A 30 -5.10 -4.58 -2.40
N ASP A 31 -5.72 -4.82 -1.24
CA ASP A 31 -6.07 -3.76 -0.30
C ASP A 31 -4.83 -3.02 0.23
N ILE A 32 -3.76 -3.75 0.53
CA ILE A 32 -2.47 -3.15 0.93
C ILE A 32 -1.92 -2.29 -0.21
N GLN A 33 -1.94 -2.80 -1.45
CA GLN A 33 -1.45 -2.06 -2.61
C GLN A 33 -2.28 -0.81 -2.87
N LEU A 34 -3.61 -0.92 -2.82
CA LEU A 34 -4.53 0.19 -3.01
C LEU A 34 -4.34 1.25 -1.90
N ALA A 35 -4.21 0.82 -0.64
CA ALA A 35 -3.94 1.71 0.48
C ALA A 35 -2.58 2.42 0.36
N GLY A 36 -1.60 1.80 -0.29
CA GLY A 36 -0.31 2.42 -0.63
C GLY A 36 -0.44 3.50 -1.70
N HIS A 37 -1.15 3.20 -2.79
CA HIS A 37 -1.37 4.15 -3.89
C HIS A 37 -2.22 5.36 -3.43
N LEU A 38 -3.32 5.11 -2.72
CA LEU A 38 -4.16 6.17 -2.18
C LEU A 38 -3.44 7.00 -1.11
N GLY A 39 -2.57 6.39 -0.29
CA GLY A 39 -1.72 7.14 0.64
C GLY A 39 -0.73 8.07 -0.07
N THR A 40 -0.18 7.63 -1.20
CA THR A 40 0.72 8.46 -2.02
C THR A 40 -0.04 9.60 -2.69
N LEU A 41 -1.24 9.33 -3.22
CA LEU A 41 -2.12 10.36 -3.77
C LEU A 41 -2.49 11.39 -2.70
N LEU A 42 -2.83 10.94 -1.49
CA LEU A 42 -3.17 11.80 -0.36
C LEU A 42 -2.02 12.75 0.01
N ALA A 43 -0.79 12.27 0.00
CA ALA A 43 0.39 13.12 0.25
C ALA A 43 0.55 14.20 -0.83
N VAL A 44 0.33 13.88 -2.11
CA VAL A 44 0.37 14.87 -3.20
C VAL A 44 -0.77 15.88 -3.08
N THR A 45 -1.96 15.44 -2.67
CA THR A 45 -3.09 16.34 -2.38
C THR A 45 -2.79 17.29 -1.22
N ASP A 46 -2.15 16.81 -0.14
CA ASP A 46 -1.71 17.69 0.95
C ASP A 46 -0.65 18.71 0.49
N GLU A 47 0.28 18.32 -0.39
CA GLU A 47 1.23 19.25 -1.00
C GLU A 47 0.52 20.29 -1.90
N LEU A 48 -0.49 19.90 -2.67
CA LEU A 48 -1.30 20.81 -3.47
C LEU A 48 -2.04 21.82 -2.58
N ARG A 49 -2.62 21.37 -1.47
CA ARG A 49 -3.32 22.24 -0.51
C ARG A 49 -2.40 23.30 0.11
N ALA A 50 -1.12 22.96 0.31
CA ALA A 50 -0.14 23.90 0.83
C ALA A 50 0.24 25.00 -0.18
N VAL A 51 0.16 24.73 -1.49
CA VAL A 51 0.53 25.66 -2.57
C VAL A 51 -0.67 26.43 -3.11
N ALA A 52 -1.81 25.75 -3.26
CA ALA A 52 -3.04 26.27 -3.85
C ALA A 52 -4.24 25.76 -3.03
N PRO A 53 -4.53 26.37 -1.87
CA PRO A 53 -5.64 25.95 -1.02
C PRO A 53 -6.98 26.08 -1.74
N SER A 54 -7.82 25.05 -1.64
CA SER A 54 -9.20 25.05 -2.15
C SER A 54 -10.06 24.07 -1.36
N SER A 55 -11.33 24.42 -1.21
CA SER A 55 -12.33 23.59 -0.50
C SER A 55 -12.48 22.21 -1.13
N ASP A 56 -12.34 22.11 -2.45
CA ASP A 56 -12.45 20.84 -3.17
C ASP A 56 -11.28 19.91 -2.84
N LEU A 57 -10.07 20.46 -2.70
CA LEU A 57 -8.90 19.68 -2.27
C LEU A 57 -9.01 19.25 -0.81
N ASP A 58 -9.60 20.10 0.05
CA ASP A 58 -9.89 19.73 1.45
C ASP A 58 -10.83 18.52 1.50
N ALA A 59 -11.97 18.60 0.83
CA ALA A 59 -12.96 17.53 0.76
C ALA A 59 -12.41 16.26 0.08
N ALA A 60 -11.58 16.40 -0.95
CA ALA A 60 -10.92 15.26 -1.59
C ALA A 60 -9.93 14.58 -0.65
N ALA A 61 -9.16 15.36 0.11
CA ALA A 61 -8.19 14.83 1.04
C ALA A 61 -8.85 14.13 2.24
N GLU A 62 -10.01 14.59 2.69
CA GLU A 62 -10.80 13.89 3.71
C GLU A 62 -11.31 12.55 3.19
N ARG A 63 -11.93 12.52 2.01
CA ARG A 63 -12.42 11.28 1.38
C ARG A 63 -11.30 10.25 1.15
N LEU A 64 -10.12 10.70 0.71
CA LEU A 64 -8.95 9.83 0.55
C LEU A 64 -8.47 9.27 1.90
N ALA A 65 -8.46 10.08 2.96
CA ALA A 65 -8.07 9.62 4.29
C ALA A 65 -9.03 8.57 4.84
N GLU A 66 -10.33 8.75 4.66
CA GLU A 66 -11.34 7.78 5.04
C GLU A 66 -11.15 6.45 4.30
N GLN A 67 -10.96 6.50 2.97
CA GLN A 67 -10.75 5.27 2.18
C GLN A 67 -9.48 4.54 2.59
N VAL A 68 -8.36 5.25 2.80
CA VAL A 68 -7.11 4.64 3.29
C VAL A 68 -7.29 4.07 4.70
N THR A 69 -8.05 4.75 5.56
CA THR A 69 -8.35 4.27 6.92
C THR A 69 -9.16 2.97 6.87
N ARG A 70 -10.17 2.89 5.99
CA ARG A 70 -10.97 1.67 5.78
C ARG A 70 -10.08 0.50 5.33
N LEU A 71 -9.27 0.70 4.29
CA LEU A 71 -8.38 -0.34 3.74
C LEU A 71 -7.29 -0.80 4.74
N ARG A 72 -6.93 0.05 5.71
CA ARG A 72 -5.94 -0.27 6.75
C ARG A 72 -6.54 -0.74 8.07
N GLY A 73 -7.82 -1.13 8.08
CA GLY A 73 -8.49 -1.64 9.28
C GLY A 73 -8.64 -0.59 10.39
N GLY A 74 -8.93 0.66 10.02
CA GLY A 74 -9.18 1.75 10.98
C GLY A 74 -7.95 2.62 11.31
N ARG A 75 -6.76 2.29 10.78
CA ARG A 75 -5.55 3.07 11.03
C ARG A 75 -5.49 4.33 10.16
N LYS A 76 -5.63 5.50 10.78
CA LYS A 76 -5.54 6.80 10.08
C LYS A 76 -4.17 7.00 9.41
N PRO A 77 -4.13 7.45 8.14
CA PRO A 77 -2.87 7.78 7.48
C PRO A 77 -2.24 9.05 8.06
N ALA A 78 -0.91 9.11 8.05
CA ALA A 78 -0.19 10.33 8.38
C ALA A 78 -0.50 11.43 7.36
N ARG A 79 -0.63 12.68 7.83
CA ARG A 79 -0.96 13.86 7.01
C ARG A 79 0.20 14.83 7.04
N ALA A 80 0.52 15.41 5.89
CA ALA A 80 1.49 16.50 5.84
C ALA A 80 0.77 17.79 6.27
N SER A 81 1.33 18.48 7.27
CA SER A 81 0.83 19.81 7.64
C SER A 81 1.17 20.81 6.54
N ALA A 82 0.19 21.62 6.15
CA ALA A 82 0.33 22.69 5.16
C ALA A 82 1.43 23.70 5.50
N THR A 83 1.88 23.72 6.76
CA THR A 83 2.97 24.57 7.26
C THR A 83 4.37 24.15 6.80
N THR A 84 4.52 23.01 6.09
CA THR A 84 5.81 22.62 5.47
C THR A 84 6.04 23.44 4.20
N GLN A 85 6.15 24.75 4.36
CA GLN A 85 6.64 25.69 3.36
C GLN A 85 8.14 25.44 3.18
N GLY A 86 8.59 25.18 1.96
CA GLY A 86 10.02 24.97 1.76
C GLY A 86 10.51 24.70 0.34
N ARG A 87 9.63 24.49 -0.63
CA ARG A 87 10.02 24.49 -2.04
C ARG A 87 8.92 25.13 -2.86
N ASP A 88 9.30 26.01 -3.79
CA ASP A 88 8.46 26.42 -4.92
C ASP A 88 8.03 25.16 -5.68
N ARG A 89 6.97 24.52 -5.19
CA ARG A 89 6.41 23.33 -5.81
C ARG A 89 5.43 23.83 -6.85
N ASN A 90 5.81 23.69 -8.12
CA ASN A 90 4.95 24.04 -9.25
C ASN A 90 3.63 23.25 -9.17
N ALA A 91 2.52 23.94 -8.89
CA ALA A 91 1.18 23.34 -8.75
C ALA A 91 0.78 22.50 -9.98
N ALA A 92 1.14 22.94 -11.19
CA ALA A 92 0.85 22.19 -12.42
C ALA A 92 1.58 20.84 -12.47
N ALA A 93 2.82 20.77 -11.94
CA ALA A 93 3.57 19.52 -11.86
C ALA A 93 2.94 18.56 -10.82
N LEU A 94 2.46 19.10 -9.71
CA LEU A 94 1.74 18.33 -8.69
C LEU A 94 0.40 17.78 -9.22
N HIS A 95 -0.37 18.59 -9.97
CA HIS A 95 -1.60 18.12 -10.62
C HIS A 95 -1.32 16.97 -11.59
N ARG A 96 -0.31 17.10 -12.47
CA ARG A 96 0.06 16.00 -13.38
C ARG A 96 0.44 14.72 -12.63
N ARG A 97 1.20 14.86 -11.54
CA ARG A 97 1.56 13.72 -10.68
C ARG A 97 0.33 13.09 -10.03
N ALA A 98 -0.60 13.90 -9.54
CA ALA A 98 -1.87 13.42 -8.97
C ALA A 98 -2.65 12.60 -10.02
N HIS A 99 -2.82 13.12 -11.23
CA HIS A 99 -3.51 12.40 -12.32
C HIS A 99 -2.84 11.05 -12.66
N ALA A 100 -1.50 11.02 -12.76
CA ALA A 100 -0.78 9.77 -13.02
C ALA A 100 -0.96 8.74 -11.89
N LEU A 101 -0.96 9.18 -10.63
CA LEU A 101 -1.22 8.32 -9.47
C LEU A 101 -2.66 7.81 -9.45
N SER A 102 -3.64 8.66 -9.79
CA SER A 102 -5.04 8.25 -9.92
C SER A 102 -5.19 7.15 -10.96
N GLY A 103 -4.55 7.27 -12.13
CA GLY A 103 -4.57 6.22 -13.16
C GLY A 103 -4.03 4.88 -12.64
N ARG A 104 -2.91 4.91 -11.89
CA ARG A 104 -2.33 3.68 -11.30
C ARG A 104 -3.23 3.06 -10.24
N ALA A 105 -3.87 3.88 -9.40
CA ALA A 105 -4.80 3.39 -8.38
C ALA A 105 -6.03 2.72 -9.02
N LEU A 106 -6.54 3.26 -10.14
CA LEU A 106 -7.67 2.67 -10.87
C LEU A 106 -7.33 1.28 -11.43
N VAL A 107 -6.11 1.06 -11.90
CA VAL A 107 -5.68 -0.25 -12.40
C VAL A 107 -5.63 -1.31 -11.29
N VAL A 108 -5.26 -0.92 -10.06
CA VAL A 108 -5.23 -1.84 -8.91
C VAL A 108 -6.64 -2.16 -8.41
N ALA A 109 -7.60 -1.26 -8.64
CA ALA A 109 -8.98 -1.40 -8.21
C ALA A 109 -9.90 -2.09 -9.24
N ALA A 110 -9.39 -2.41 -10.44
CA ALA A 110 -10.12 -3.07 -11.53
C ALA A 110 -9.94 -4.59 -11.48
#